data_AF-A0A1H0T176-F1
#
_entry.id   AF-A0A1H0T176-F1
#
_cell.length_a   1.000
_cell.length_b   1.000
_cell.length_c   1.000
_cell.angle_alpha   90.00
_cell.angle_beta   90.00
_cell.angle_gamma   90.00
#
_symmetry.space_group_name_H-M   'P 1'
#
loop_
_entity.id
_entity.type
_entity.pdbx_description
1 polymer ?
#
loop_
_entity_poly.entity_id
_entity_poly.type
_entity_poly.pdbx_seq_one_letter_code
_entity_poly.pdbx_strand_id
1 'polypeptide(L)'
;MKALTSFGISFKVRSDREKDGKAPLQATITVNGQKSFLTLPRKIPVKCWNTGKALARANTAEGREINSYIEEVRQTIGECYRDLQLERKIITPDVIKDMFQGNAEKEHTLEQIAAYHNEMSEGVLARGTMKNYYTTQRYMREFVKTKYRRSQYYLSELNYKFILDLEIFLRNHQPVDHQKPLTNNGIMKHLERLKKMINLAFRLGWISRDPFEKFQLKFNMVEKEYLTADELFALEHKDVKLLRLAVVRDIFVFCCYTGLAFVDVMNLAPGHVVKGQDGELWINTSRQKTRIEVKVPLLEQPLALIEQYKDNIKALSKGTIFPQLTNQKMNSYLKELADICGITKVLTFHVARHTFATTVTLVNGVPMETVSKLLGHTTMRSTQVYAKVVEKKVSEDMSGLKQRLETRKNGVDEPTKLVSIVSAAGGTVAGQDVRPLLSVNSEIVGYDTHRNTADTDAFSGLAAIDRSEYTVNDRDVFSGHDGFRKMILGAFVETKEWIAPILRECGKFKGLKISVDYITYSEYIQYRLGGEFEDWFDFYDRARWSVITIDYFGESHLMPNATAILNNSRYLREGKFKVDFRRIVFDNGMFRWVEI
;
A
#
# COMPACT_ATOMS: atom_id res chain seq x y z
N MET A 1 45.19 -7.21 26.93
CA MET A 1 44.55 -5.88 27.08
C MET A 1 44.94 -5.04 25.87
N LYS A 2 43.98 -4.62 25.04
CA LYS A 2 44.20 -3.52 24.08
C LYS A 2 43.93 -2.19 24.80
N ALA A 3 44.70 -1.16 24.48
CA ALA A 3 44.81 0.05 25.30
C ALA A 3 43.48 0.78 25.52
N LEU A 4 43.31 1.36 26.72
CA LEU A 4 42.18 2.25 27.02
C LEU A 4 42.19 3.44 26.05
N THR A 5 41.01 3.86 25.63
CA THR A 5 40.80 5.14 24.93
C THR A 5 41.38 6.29 25.75
N SER A 6 42.43 6.93 25.27
CA SER A 6 43.12 7.98 26.03
C SER A 6 42.37 9.30 25.91
N PHE A 7 41.55 9.63 26.91
CA PHE A 7 40.84 10.91 27.01
C PHE A 7 41.59 11.89 27.92
N GLY A 8 41.66 13.16 27.52
CA GLY A 8 42.28 14.20 28.34
C GLY A 8 41.83 15.62 27.98
N ILE A 9 41.64 16.46 29.00
CA ILE A 9 41.25 17.87 28.87
C ILE A 9 42.33 18.74 29.52
N SER A 10 42.93 19.64 28.75
CA SER A 10 43.89 20.63 29.24
C SER A 10 43.49 22.06 28.87
N PHE A 11 43.97 23.03 29.64
CA PHE A 11 43.57 24.43 29.52
C PHE A 11 44.80 25.34 29.33
N LYS A 12 44.68 26.35 28.47
CA LYS A 12 45.73 27.34 28.21
C LYS A 12 45.12 28.71 27.94
N VAL A 13 45.65 29.75 28.60
CA VAL A 13 45.35 31.14 28.24
C VAL A 13 46.13 31.53 26.98
N ARG A 14 45.43 32.07 25.98
CA ARG A 14 46.02 32.53 24.70
C ARG A 14 46.59 33.94 24.84
N SER A 15 47.73 34.08 25.53
CA SER A 15 48.43 35.35 25.69
C SER A 15 48.83 36.01 24.36
N ASP A 16 48.96 35.22 23.28
CA ASP A 16 49.10 35.69 21.90
C ASP A 16 47.89 36.49 21.36
N ARG A 17 46.77 36.50 22.09
CA ARG A 17 45.52 37.22 21.78
C ARG A 17 45.06 38.10 22.95
N GLU A 18 46.01 38.60 23.74
CA GLU A 18 45.75 39.52 24.83
C GLU A 18 45.24 40.88 24.32
N LYS A 19 44.21 41.41 24.99
CA LYS A 19 43.74 42.80 24.88
C LYS A 19 43.35 43.28 26.27
N ASP A 20 43.74 44.50 26.63
CA ASP A 20 43.38 45.16 27.89
C ASP A 20 43.73 44.32 29.15
N GLY A 21 44.89 43.66 29.14
CA GLY A 21 45.37 42.79 30.23
C GLY A 21 44.68 41.42 30.31
N LYS A 22 43.76 41.10 29.38
CA LYS A 22 42.95 39.87 29.38
C LYS A 22 43.07 39.11 28.06
N ALA A 23 43.13 37.78 28.16
CA ALA A 23 43.25 36.87 27.01
C ALA A 23 42.18 35.77 27.06
N PRO A 24 41.75 35.22 25.91
CA PRO A 24 40.77 34.15 25.89
C PRO A 24 41.35 32.83 26.44
N LEU A 25 40.53 32.07 27.18
CA LEU A 25 40.86 30.73 27.61
C LEU A 25 40.61 29.73 26.48
N GLN A 26 41.53 28.81 26.26
CA GLN A 26 41.40 27.72 25.31
C GLN A 26 41.45 26.38 26.04
N ALA A 27 40.43 25.55 25.84
CA ALA A 27 40.44 24.14 26.20
C ALA A 27 40.97 23.31 25.02
N THR A 28 41.75 22.29 25.32
CA THR A 28 42.23 21.29 24.36
C THR A 28 41.69 19.94 24.76
N ILE A 29 40.85 19.37 23.89
CA ILE A 29 40.26 18.04 24.05
C ILE A 29 41.18 17.06 23.32
N THR A 30 41.62 15.99 23.99
CA THR A 30 42.49 14.95 23.42
C THR A 30 41.77 13.60 23.50
N VAL A 31 41.70 12.88 22.39
CA VAL A 31 41.18 11.50 22.30
C VAL A 31 42.13 10.71 21.40
N ASN A 32 42.67 9.59 21.90
CA ASN A 32 43.57 8.69 21.14
C ASN A 32 44.71 9.43 20.38
N GLY A 33 45.31 10.44 21.02
CA GLY A 33 46.38 11.27 20.44
C GLY A 33 45.91 12.40 19.51
N GLN A 34 44.69 12.34 18.96
CA GLN A 34 44.08 13.44 18.21
C GLN A 34 43.66 14.57 19.16
N LYS A 35 43.67 15.82 18.68
CA LYS A 35 43.37 17.02 19.48
C LYS A 35 42.42 17.96 18.75
N SER A 36 41.41 18.48 19.46
CA SER A 36 40.64 19.64 19.01
C SER A 36 40.72 20.78 20.02
N PHE A 37 40.62 22.00 19.49
CA PHE A 37 40.76 23.24 20.25
C PHE A 37 39.42 23.98 20.33
N LEU A 38 39.06 24.34 21.55
CA LEU A 38 37.82 25.04 21.91
C LEU A 38 38.20 26.37 22.57
N THR A 39 37.73 27.49 22.03
CA THR A 39 37.92 28.81 22.66
C THR A 39 36.70 29.12 23.51
N LEU A 40 36.92 29.37 24.80
CA LEU A 40 35.85 29.63 25.77
C LEU A 40 35.49 31.13 25.79
N PRO A 41 34.22 31.48 26.10
CA PRO A 41 33.75 32.87 26.06
C PRO A 41 34.38 33.76 27.16
N ARG A 42 34.79 33.20 28.30
CA ARG A 42 35.38 33.96 29.41
C ARG A 42 36.83 34.34 29.09
N LYS A 43 37.12 35.64 29.03
CA LYS A 43 38.49 36.19 28.99
C LYS A 43 39.06 36.27 30.41
N ILE A 44 40.32 35.88 30.57
CA ILE A 44 41.04 35.79 31.84
C ILE A 44 42.19 36.80 31.88
N PRO A 45 42.43 37.52 32.99
CA PRO A 45 43.63 38.34 33.12
C PRO A 45 44.90 37.49 33.08
N VAL A 46 45.84 37.83 32.21
CA VAL A 46 47.06 37.01 32.01
C VAL A 46 47.89 36.92 33.29
N LYS A 47 47.94 38.02 34.07
CA LYS A 47 48.54 38.08 35.42
C LYS A 47 47.98 37.09 36.44
N CYS A 48 46.76 36.57 36.24
CA CYS A 48 46.11 35.63 37.14
C CYS A 48 46.37 34.17 36.75
N TRP A 49 47.01 33.89 35.61
CA TRP A 49 47.31 32.54 35.13
C TRP A 49 48.60 31.95 35.71
N ASN A 50 48.64 30.62 35.86
CA ASN A 50 49.84 29.85 36.12
C ASN A 50 50.04 28.81 35.02
N THR A 51 50.95 29.10 34.09
CA THR A 51 51.25 28.25 32.92
C THR A 51 51.71 26.85 33.29
N GLY A 52 52.50 26.69 34.36
CA GLY A 52 53.02 25.39 34.80
C GLY A 52 51.96 24.49 35.45
N LYS A 53 50.90 25.08 36.02
CA LYS A 53 49.79 24.34 36.64
C LYS A 53 48.53 24.24 35.77
N ALA A 54 48.50 24.91 34.60
CA ALA A 54 47.33 25.04 33.74
C ALA A 54 46.05 25.51 34.48
N LEU A 55 46.23 26.36 35.49
CA LEU A 55 45.19 26.87 36.41
C LEU A 55 45.45 28.34 36.75
N ALA A 56 44.44 29.03 37.27
CA ALA A 56 44.60 30.36 37.83
C ALA A 56 45.14 30.34 39.28
N ARG A 57 45.73 31.45 39.69
CA ARG A 57 46.39 31.64 41.00
C ARG A 57 45.32 31.75 42.10
N ALA A 58 45.11 30.67 42.85
CA ALA A 58 44.05 30.54 43.86
C ALA A 58 44.17 31.48 45.09
N ASN A 59 45.24 32.26 45.20
CA ASN A 59 45.40 33.26 46.26
C ASN A 59 44.47 34.48 46.09
N THR A 60 43.96 34.74 44.88
CA THR A 60 42.96 35.80 44.62
C THR A 60 41.55 35.24 44.51
N ALA A 61 40.53 36.08 44.79
CA ALA A 61 39.13 35.68 44.62
C ALA A 61 38.83 35.38 43.14
N GLU A 62 39.26 36.27 42.23
CA GLU A 62 39.16 36.10 40.78
C GLU A 62 39.82 34.79 40.29
N GLY A 63 40.99 34.43 40.85
CA GLY A 63 41.67 33.17 40.52
C GLY A 63 40.93 31.93 41.00
N ARG A 64 40.19 32.01 42.13
CA ARG A 64 39.31 30.92 42.57
C ARG A 64 38.10 30.76 41.66
N GLU A 65 37.42 31.85 41.29
CA GLU A 65 36.30 31.80 40.33
C GLU A 65 36.70 31.22 38.97
N ILE A 66 37.88 31.59 38.46
CA ILE A 66 38.40 31.06 37.20
C ILE A 66 38.62 29.54 37.31
N ASN A 67 39.13 29.05 38.43
CA ASN A 67 39.33 27.62 38.64
C ASN A 67 38.00 26.87 38.77
N SER A 68 36.99 27.44 39.44
CA SER A 68 35.63 26.85 39.46
C SER A 68 35.04 26.74 38.06
N TYR A 69 35.17 27.78 37.23
CA TYR A 69 34.70 27.77 35.83
C TYR A 69 35.47 26.76 34.96
N ILE A 70 36.77 26.59 35.18
CA ILE A 70 37.58 25.57 34.49
C ILE A 70 37.09 24.15 34.85
N GLU A 71 36.71 23.93 36.10
CA GLU A 71 36.23 22.62 36.55
C GLU A 71 34.80 22.34 36.07
N GLU A 72 33.91 23.33 36.06
CA GLU A 72 32.59 23.26 35.41
C GLU A 72 32.72 22.85 33.92
N VAL A 73 33.57 23.56 33.15
CA VAL A 73 33.83 23.22 31.75
C VAL A 73 34.46 21.82 31.60
N ARG A 74 35.34 21.40 32.52
CA ARG A 74 35.91 20.05 32.52
C ARG A 74 34.83 18.98 32.74
N GLN A 75 33.89 19.22 33.64
CA GLN A 75 32.79 18.30 33.94
C GLN A 75 31.87 18.15 32.73
N THR A 76 31.40 19.24 32.11
CA THR A 76 30.53 19.17 30.92
C THR A 76 31.20 18.50 29.73
N ILE A 77 32.48 18.77 29.44
CA ILE A 77 33.22 18.06 28.38
C ILE A 77 33.37 16.57 28.72
N GLY A 78 33.49 16.22 30.00
CA GLY A 78 33.49 14.85 30.48
C GLY A 78 32.14 14.15 30.37
N GLU A 79 31.03 14.88 30.51
CA GLU A 79 29.66 14.40 30.25
C GLU A 79 29.49 14.04 28.78
N CYS A 80 29.81 14.97 27.86
CA CYS A 80 29.77 14.71 26.42
C CYS A 80 30.57 13.47 26.01
N TYR A 81 31.73 13.21 26.63
CA TYR A 81 32.50 11.99 26.39
C TYR A 81 31.77 10.73 26.89
N ARG A 82 31.16 10.76 28.08
CA ARG A 82 30.39 9.63 28.62
C ARG A 82 29.15 9.33 27.80
N ASP A 83 28.43 10.35 27.36
CA ASP A 83 27.21 10.17 26.55
C ASP A 83 27.53 9.49 25.21
N LEU A 84 28.61 9.91 24.54
CA LEU A 84 29.10 9.25 23.33
C LEU A 84 29.57 7.80 23.57
N GLN A 85 30.13 7.48 24.75
CA GLN A 85 30.43 6.09 25.14
C GLN A 85 29.16 5.25 25.32
N LEU A 86 28.14 5.79 26.00
CA LEU A 86 26.86 5.12 26.23
C LEU A 86 26.10 4.87 24.92
N GLU A 87 26.10 5.84 24.01
CA GLU A 87 25.51 5.72 22.66
C GLU A 87 26.30 4.80 21.71
N ARG A 88 27.46 4.26 22.14
CA ARG A 88 28.40 3.48 21.31
C ARG A 88 28.82 4.20 20.00
N LYS A 89 28.83 5.53 20.00
CA LYS A 89 29.20 6.36 18.82
C LYS A 89 30.73 6.45 18.68
N ILE A 90 31.19 6.84 17.49
CA ILE A 90 32.62 7.11 17.23
C ILE A 90 33.03 8.36 18.00
N ILE A 91 33.97 8.20 18.93
CA ILE A 91 34.43 9.28 19.80
C ILE A 91 35.66 9.96 19.18
N THR A 92 35.49 11.20 18.72
CA THR A 92 36.60 12.06 18.27
C THR A 92 36.61 13.36 19.07
N PRO A 93 37.75 14.08 19.15
CA PRO A 93 37.83 15.36 19.86
C PRO A 93 36.90 16.42 19.29
N ASP A 94 36.62 16.38 17.98
CA ASP A 94 35.72 17.32 17.30
C ASP A 94 34.25 17.00 17.59
N VAL A 95 33.83 15.72 17.64
CA VAL A 95 32.45 15.37 18.02
C VAL A 95 32.14 15.77 19.48
N ILE A 96 33.10 15.60 20.40
CA ILE A 96 32.95 16.07 21.79
C ILE A 96 32.86 17.61 21.84
N LYS A 97 33.70 18.30 21.06
CA LYS A 97 33.68 19.76 20.95
C LYS A 97 32.34 20.25 20.40
N ASP A 98 31.84 19.64 19.33
CA ASP A 98 30.57 20.00 18.72
C ASP A 98 29.42 19.76 19.71
N MET A 99 29.43 18.64 20.43
CA MET A 99 28.46 18.39 21.50
C MET A 99 28.51 19.45 22.61
N PHE A 100 29.70 19.78 23.12
CA PHE A 100 29.87 20.85 24.10
C PHE A 100 29.42 22.23 23.59
N GLN A 101 29.60 22.52 22.30
CA GLN A 101 29.19 23.78 21.69
C GLN A 101 27.69 23.84 21.33
N GLY A 102 26.92 22.76 21.55
CA GLY A 102 25.53 22.65 21.07
C GLY A 102 25.40 22.47 19.56
N ASN A 103 26.49 22.07 18.89
CA ASN A 103 26.56 21.75 17.46
C ASN A 103 26.36 20.25 17.17
N ALA A 104 26.26 19.38 18.18
CA ALA A 104 25.93 17.97 17.97
C ALA A 104 24.60 17.86 17.21
N GLU A 105 24.67 17.25 16.02
CA GLU A 105 23.55 16.99 15.10
C GLU A 105 22.51 18.14 15.05
N LYS A 106 22.82 19.19 14.26
CA LYS A 106 21.90 20.31 13.94
C LYS A 106 20.45 19.81 13.84
N GLU A 107 19.61 20.20 14.82
CA GLU A 107 18.24 19.69 14.92
C GLU A 107 17.52 19.76 13.57
N HIS A 108 17.05 18.60 13.10
CA HIS A 108 16.42 18.53 11.79
C HIS A 108 15.10 19.31 11.79
N THR A 109 14.73 19.91 10.65
CA THR A 109 13.52 20.72 10.51
C THR A 109 12.49 20.11 9.56
N LEU A 110 11.22 20.56 9.67
CA LEU A 110 10.15 20.23 8.72
C LEU A 110 10.54 20.55 7.26
N GLU A 111 11.21 21.68 7.05
CA GLU A 111 11.70 22.10 5.74
C GLU A 111 12.80 21.15 5.20
N GLN A 112 13.70 20.65 6.05
CA GLN A 112 14.75 19.72 5.65
C GLN A 112 14.19 18.35 5.24
N ILE A 113 13.29 17.76 6.03
CA ILE A 113 12.68 16.47 5.63
C ILE A 113 11.80 16.61 4.39
N ALA A 114 11.14 17.77 4.22
CA ALA A 114 10.40 18.08 3.01
C ALA A 114 11.33 18.18 1.78
N ALA A 115 12.48 18.83 1.90
CA ALA A 115 13.49 18.92 0.84
C ALA A 115 14.06 17.54 0.49
N TYR A 116 14.52 16.77 1.49
CA TYR A 116 15.06 15.43 1.31
C TYR A 116 14.03 14.46 0.68
N HIS A 117 12.76 14.51 1.13
CA HIS A 117 11.68 13.77 0.50
C HIS A 117 11.50 14.16 -0.98
N ASN A 118 11.59 15.45 -1.31
CA ASN A 118 11.41 15.93 -2.69
C ASN A 118 12.52 15.41 -3.61
N GLU A 119 13.78 15.50 -3.16
CA GLU A 119 14.97 14.99 -3.86
C GLU A 119 14.86 13.48 -4.10
N MET A 120 14.60 12.69 -3.05
CA MET A 120 14.37 11.25 -3.14
C MET A 120 13.15 10.84 -3.98
N SER A 121 12.25 11.78 -4.28
CA SER A 121 11.04 11.57 -5.10
C SER A 121 11.21 12.03 -6.54
N GLU A 122 12.29 12.73 -6.87
CA GLU A 122 12.55 13.22 -8.23
C GLU A 122 12.82 12.04 -9.18
N GLY A 123 12.26 12.10 -10.39
CA GLY A 123 12.23 10.96 -11.33
C GLY A 123 11.31 9.78 -10.92
N VAL A 124 11.08 9.56 -9.62
CA VAL A 124 10.26 8.45 -9.09
C VAL A 124 8.77 8.79 -9.05
N LEU A 125 8.39 9.97 -8.56
CA LEU A 125 7.00 10.40 -8.46
C LEU A 125 6.58 11.25 -9.66
N ALA A 126 5.42 10.93 -10.22
CA ALA A 126 4.83 11.71 -11.30
C ALA A 126 4.67 13.20 -10.91
N ARG A 127 4.94 14.12 -11.86
CA ARG A 127 4.90 15.58 -11.66
C ARG A 127 3.62 16.09 -10.98
N GLY A 128 2.46 15.49 -11.28
CA GLY A 128 1.18 15.82 -10.63
C GLY A 128 1.13 15.44 -9.14
N THR A 129 1.79 14.35 -8.74
CA THR A 129 1.95 13.95 -7.33
C THR A 129 2.89 14.93 -6.62
N MET A 130 4.04 15.25 -7.22
CA MET A 130 5.00 16.21 -6.67
C MET A 130 4.39 17.61 -6.46
N LYS A 131 3.58 18.11 -7.41
CA LYS A 131 2.82 19.35 -7.23
C LYS A 131 2.05 19.38 -5.92
N ASN A 132 1.40 18.28 -5.54
CA ASN A 132 0.63 18.21 -4.29
C ASN A 132 1.49 18.16 -3.02
N TYR A 133 2.72 17.63 -3.08
CA TYR A 133 3.68 17.73 -1.98
C TYR A 133 4.11 19.19 -1.77
N TYR A 134 4.46 19.91 -2.84
CA TYR A 134 4.77 21.34 -2.75
C TYR A 134 3.58 22.16 -2.19
N THR A 135 2.34 21.86 -2.57
CA THR A 135 1.15 22.49 -1.96
C THR A 135 1.02 22.18 -0.46
N THR A 136 1.30 20.95 -0.04
CA THR A 136 1.31 20.57 1.39
C THR A 136 2.39 21.35 2.15
N GLN A 137 3.60 21.43 1.59
CA GLN A 137 4.73 22.16 2.18
C GLN A 137 4.47 23.67 2.26
N ARG A 138 3.69 24.24 1.33
CA ARG A 138 3.22 25.63 1.41
C ARG A 138 2.30 25.84 2.61
N TYR A 139 1.28 25.00 2.78
CA TYR A 139 0.37 25.09 3.92
C TYR A 139 1.08 24.85 5.27
N MET A 140 2.05 23.95 5.33
CA MET A 140 2.89 23.76 6.53
C MET A 140 3.67 25.03 6.89
N ARG A 141 4.35 25.66 5.92
CA ARG A 141 5.08 26.92 6.13
C ARG A 141 4.16 28.07 6.56
N GLU A 142 2.98 28.15 5.97
CA GLU A 142 1.96 29.14 6.34
C GLU A 142 1.45 28.90 7.78
N PHE A 143 1.16 27.66 8.15
CA PHE A 143 0.77 27.25 9.50
C PHE A 143 1.84 27.56 10.55
N VAL A 144 3.10 27.19 10.29
CA VAL A 144 4.24 27.46 11.18
C VAL A 144 4.40 28.97 11.39
N LYS A 145 4.36 29.75 10.31
CA LYS A 145 4.47 31.21 10.35
C LYS A 145 3.32 31.88 11.09
N THR A 146 2.08 31.42 10.89
CA THR A 146 0.88 32.04 11.49
C THR A 146 0.68 31.65 12.96
N LYS A 147 0.79 30.36 13.29
CA LYS A 147 0.51 29.86 14.65
C LYS A 147 1.70 30.03 15.59
N TYR A 148 2.91 29.71 15.14
CA TYR A 148 4.11 29.71 15.99
C TYR A 148 4.99 30.95 15.82
N ARG A 149 4.72 31.80 14.81
CA ARG A 149 5.49 33.02 14.49
C ARG A 149 6.98 32.76 14.22
N ARG A 150 7.32 31.56 13.73
CA ARG A 150 8.68 31.14 13.37
C ARG A 150 8.82 30.94 11.86
N SER A 151 10.06 30.97 11.37
CA SER A 151 10.41 30.69 9.97
C SER A 151 10.74 29.21 9.72
N GLN A 152 11.03 28.45 10.77
CA GLN A 152 11.37 27.03 10.77
C GLN A 152 10.70 26.36 11.96
N TYR A 153 10.50 25.05 11.87
CA TYR A 153 9.98 24.22 12.95
C TYR A 153 10.82 22.94 13.06
N TYR A 154 11.33 22.64 14.26
CA TYR A 154 12.20 21.49 14.48
C TYR A 154 11.39 20.20 14.57
N LEU A 155 11.95 19.10 14.09
CA LEU A 155 11.32 17.78 14.13
C LEU A 155 11.26 17.25 15.58
N SER A 156 12.17 17.67 16.44
CA SER A 156 12.16 17.40 17.89
C SER A 156 10.93 17.99 18.61
N GLU A 157 10.40 19.11 18.12
CA GLU A 157 9.20 19.75 18.67
C GLU A 157 7.89 19.07 18.21
N LEU A 158 7.93 18.21 17.18
CA LEU A 158 6.74 17.57 16.62
C LEU A 158 6.09 16.59 17.59
N ASN A 159 4.79 16.75 17.75
CA ASN A 159 3.97 15.91 18.63
C ASN A 159 2.55 15.80 18.07
N TYR A 160 1.74 14.94 18.69
CA TYR A 160 0.35 14.70 18.29
C TYR A 160 -0.50 15.99 18.25
N LYS A 161 -0.23 16.95 19.14
CA LYS A 161 -0.94 18.24 19.16
C LYS A 161 -0.62 19.10 17.93
N PHE A 162 0.62 19.09 17.41
CA PHE A 162 0.95 19.76 16.14
C PHE A 162 0.10 19.22 14.98
N ILE A 163 -0.13 17.90 14.91
CA ILE A 163 -0.95 17.28 13.86
C ILE A 163 -2.41 17.76 13.94
N LEU A 164 -3.01 17.74 15.14
CA LEU A 164 -4.37 18.25 15.36
C LEU A 164 -4.49 19.74 15.08
N ASP A 165 -3.51 20.54 15.53
CA ASP A 165 -3.48 21.98 15.31
C ASP A 165 -3.35 22.33 13.82
N LEU A 166 -2.59 21.55 13.04
CA LEU A 166 -2.49 21.68 11.59
C LEU A 166 -3.79 21.25 10.89
N GLU A 167 -4.45 20.20 11.36
CA GLU A 167 -5.77 19.81 10.84
C GLU A 167 -6.78 20.94 11.02
N ILE A 168 -6.86 21.53 12.23
CA ILE A 168 -7.74 22.68 12.53
C ILE A 168 -7.39 23.87 11.62
N PHE A 169 -6.10 24.17 11.42
CA PHE A 169 -5.68 25.19 10.47
C PHE A 169 -6.16 24.91 9.05
N LEU A 170 -5.98 23.68 8.53
CA LEU A 170 -6.42 23.30 7.19
C LEU A 170 -7.95 23.31 7.03
N ARG A 171 -8.71 23.08 8.11
CA ARG A 171 -10.18 23.20 8.15
C ARG A 171 -10.64 24.66 8.06
N ASN A 172 -9.87 25.58 8.67
CA ASN A 172 -10.20 26.99 8.75
C ASN A 172 -9.57 27.85 7.64
N HIS A 173 -8.58 27.32 6.90
CA HIS A 173 -7.89 28.04 5.82
C HIS A 173 -8.86 28.34 4.66
N GLN A 174 -9.07 29.64 4.42
CA GLN A 174 -9.83 30.15 3.29
C GLN A 174 -8.86 30.50 2.14
N PRO A 175 -9.04 29.96 0.93
CA PRO A 175 -8.29 30.40 -0.24
C PRO A 175 -8.50 31.90 -0.51
N VAL A 176 -7.44 32.59 -0.91
CA VAL A 176 -7.48 34.04 -1.25
C VAL A 176 -8.02 34.27 -2.68
N ASP A 177 -8.06 33.21 -3.49
CA ASP A 177 -8.58 33.22 -4.86
C ASP A 177 -9.97 32.57 -4.95
N HIS A 178 -10.53 32.46 -6.16
CA HIS A 178 -11.85 31.86 -6.41
C HIS A 178 -11.92 30.33 -6.15
N GLN A 179 -10.95 29.73 -5.46
CA GLN A 179 -10.98 28.31 -5.11
C GLN A 179 -11.89 28.05 -3.91
N LYS A 180 -12.54 26.89 -3.91
CA LYS A 180 -13.34 26.44 -2.76
C LYS A 180 -12.42 26.01 -1.59
N PRO A 181 -12.85 26.20 -0.33
CA PRO A 181 -12.13 25.68 0.83
C PRO A 181 -11.89 24.17 0.75
N LEU A 182 -10.88 23.69 1.50
CA LEU A 182 -10.51 22.28 1.50
C LEU A 182 -11.63 21.40 2.08
N THR A 183 -12.07 20.40 1.31
CA THR A 183 -12.96 19.36 1.82
C THR A 183 -12.21 18.40 2.74
N ASN A 184 -12.93 17.65 3.59
CA ASN A 184 -12.31 16.68 4.52
C ASN A 184 -11.29 15.75 3.82
N ASN A 185 -11.61 15.23 2.63
CA ASN A 185 -10.70 14.38 1.87
C ASN A 185 -9.46 15.13 1.36
N GLY A 186 -9.59 16.41 1.01
CA GLY A 186 -8.44 17.27 0.66
C GLY A 186 -7.49 17.45 1.85
N ILE A 187 -8.04 17.77 3.02
CA ILE A 187 -7.30 17.93 4.28
C ILE A 187 -6.58 16.62 4.64
N MET A 188 -7.30 15.50 4.65
CA MET A 188 -6.72 14.19 4.93
C MET A 188 -5.64 13.79 3.92
N LYS A 189 -5.71 14.23 2.66
CA LYS A 189 -4.60 14.04 1.69
C LYS A 189 -3.40 14.95 1.95
N HIS A 190 -3.55 16.11 2.58
CA HIS A 190 -2.39 16.89 3.07
C HIS A 190 -1.74 16.21 4.28
N LEU A 191 -2.54 15.74 5.25
CA LEU A 191 -2.05 15.01 6.41
C LEU A 191 -1.40 13.66 6.05
N GLU A 192 -1.93 12.94 5.05
CA GLU A 192 -1.32 11.70 4.51
C GLU A 192 0.08 11.95 3.94
N ARG A 193 0.28 13.07 3.24
CA ARG A 193 1.61 13.46 2.70
C ARG A 193 2.56 13.90 3.80
N LEU A 194 2.08 14.62 4.82
CA LEU A 194 2.88 14.93 5.99
C LEU A 194 3.29 13.65 6.73
N LYS A 195 2.36 12.72 7.00
CA LYS A 195 2.66 11.40 7.59
C LYS A 195 3.71 10.66 6.77
N LYS A 196 3.65 10.69 5.43
CA LYS A 196 4.68 10.08 4.57
C LYS A 196 6.08 10.69 4.77
N MET A 197 6.19 12.01 4.93
CA MET A 197 7.46 12.70 5.20
C MET A 197 7.96 12.43 6.63
N ILE A 198 7.08 12.46 7.63
CA ILE A 198 7.46 12.18 9.03
C ILE A 198 7.86 10.72 9.24
N ASN A 199 7.16 9.77 8.62
CA ASN A 199 7.56 8.36 8.64
C ASN A 199 8.92 8.13 7.93
N LEU A 200 9.34 9.02 7.02
CA LEU A 200 10.70 9.00 6.47
C LEU A 200 11.71 9.53 7.49
N ALA A 201 11.46 10.66 8.15
CA ALA A 201 12.32 11.16 9.23
C ALA A 201 12.53 10.12 10.35
N PHE A 202 11.46 9.43 10.77
CA PHE A 202 11.55 8.36 11.77
C PHE A 202 12.47 7.21 11.33
N ARG A 203 12.37 6.78 10.06
CA ARG A 203 13.24 5.73 9.49
C ARG A 203 14.70 6.16 9.33
N LEU A 204 14.95 7.46 9.19
CA LEU A 204 16.30 8.04 9.13
C LEU A 204 16.89 8.30 10.53
N GLY A 205 16.15 8.02 11.61
CA GLY A 205 16.57 8.33 12.99
C GLY A 205 16.47 9.81 13.37
N TRP A 206 15.93 10.68 12.51
CA TRP A 206 15.84 12.14 12.74
C TRP A 206 14.80 12.51 13.82
N ILE A 207 13.93 11.57 14.19
CA ILE A 207 13.01 11.66 15.33
C ILE A 207 12.93 10.30 16.03
N SER A 208 12.86 10.32 17.35
CA SER A 208 12.81 9.11 18.19
C SER A 208 11.39 8.54 18.38
N ARG A 209 10.33 9.28 18.01
CA ARG A 209 8.92 8.88 18.14
C ARG A 209 8.10 9.39 16.96
N ASP A 210 7.13 8.63 16.48
CA ASP A 210 6.21 9.07 15.42
C ASP A 210 5.03 9.88 16.00
N PRO A 211 4.89 11.19 15.73
CA PRO A 211 3.74 11.98 16.16
C PRO A 211 2.42 11.56 15.51
N PHE A 212 2.45 10.75 14.44
CA PHE A 212 1.27 10.17 13.79
C PHE A 212 0.90 8.77 14.29
N GLU A 213 1.60 8.19 15.26
CA GLU A 213 1.33 6.83 15.79
C GLU A 213 -0.16 6.65 16.12
N LYS A 214 -0.72 7.59 16.89
CA LYS A 214 -2.12 7.57 17.35
C LYS A 214 -3.09 8.34 16.43
N PHE A 215 -2.60 8.88 15.31
CA PHE A 215 -3.41 9.67 14.40
C PHE A 215 -4.02 8.83 13.27
N GLN A 216 -5.36 8.83 13.20
CA GLN A 216 -6.14 8.09 12.20
C GLN A 216 -6.64 9.01 11.07
N LEU A 217 -6.26 8.70 9.83
CA LEU A 217 -6.75 9.39 8.64
C LEU A 217 -8.19 8.93 8.31
N LYS A 218 -9.17 9.82 8.48
CA LYS A 218 -10.60 9.51 8.27
C LYS A 218 -11.11 10.18 6.99
N PHE A 219 -11.16 9.42 5.90
CA PHE A 219 -11.72 9.86 4.62
C PHE A 219 -13.24 9.65 4.57
N ASN A 220 -13.97 10.64 4.07
CA ASN A 220 -15.39 10.51 3.76
C ASN A 220 -15.54 9.72 2.47
N MET A 221 -16.46 8.76 2.43
CA MET A 221 -16.89 8.15 1.18
C MET A 221 -17.55 9.22 0.31
N VAL A 222 -17.22 9.25 -0.98
CA VAL A 222 -17.80 10.18 -1.96
C VAL A 222 -18.40 9.34 -3.06
N GLU A 223 -19.71 9.43 -3.20
CA GLU A 223 -20.45 8.76 -4.27
C GLU A 223 -19.94 9.22 -5.64
N LYS A 224 -19.96 8.29 -6.60
CA LYS A 224 -19.43 8.51 -7.93
C LYS A 224 -20.57 8.73 -8.90
N GLU A 225 -20.63 9.92 -9.48
CA GLU A 225 -21.53 10.20 -10.59
C GLU A 225 -21.18 9.31 -11.80
N TYR A 226 -22.22 8.77 -12.41
CA TYR A 226 -22.20 8.01 -13.65
C TYR A 226 -23.45 8.36 -14.46
N LEU A 227 -23.40 8.15 -15.78
CA LEU A 227 -24.56 8.37 -16.64
C LEU A 227 -25.52 7.17 -16.59
N THR A 228 -26.83 7.40 -16.52
CA THR A 228 -27.84 6.35 -16.78
C THR A 228 -27.81 5.93 -18.25
N ALA A 229 -28.52 4.85 -18.60
CA ALA A 229 -28.65 4.44 -19.99
C ALA A 229 -29.25 5.57 -20.85
N ASP A 230 -30.31 6.22 -20.37
CA ASP A 230 -30.99 7.33 -21.07
C ASP A 230 -30.08 8.55 -21.25
N GLU A 231 -29.30 8.93 -20.22
CA GLU A 231 -28.37 10.05 -20.30
C GLU A 231 -27.18 9.74 -21.24
N LEU A 232 -26.69 8.50 -21.25
CA LEU A 232 -25.64 8.07 -22.18
C LEU A 232 -26.15 8.08 -23.63
N PHE A 233 -27.34 7.52 -23.86
CA PHE A 233 -28.00 7.52 -25.17
C PHE A 233 -28.26 8.95 -25.66
N ALA A 234 -28.78 9.83 -24.80
CA ALA A 234 -29.04 11.23 -25.11
C ALA A 234 -27.75 12.01 -25.42
N LEU A 235 -26.63 11.69 -24.78
CA LEU A 235 -25.32 12.29 -25.06
C LEU A 235 -24.76 11.78 -26.40
N GLU A 236 -24.84 10.48 -26.67
CA GLU A 236 -24.37 9.84 -27.90
C GLU A 236 -25.10 10.35 -29.14
N HIS A 237 -26.44 10.37 -29.10
CA HIS A 237 -27.30 10.72 -30.22
C HIS A 237 -27.57 12.22 -30.37
N LYS A 238 -26.92 13.08 -29.56
CA LYS A 238 -27.10 14.53 -29.64
C LYS A 238 -26.52 15.09 -30.95
N ASP A 239 -27.31 15.85 -31.72
CA ASP A 239 -26.76 16.70 -32.79
C ASP A 239 -25.89 17.80 -32.18
N VAL A 240 -24.59 17.75 -32.45
CA VAL A 240 -23.58 18.69 -31.93
C VAL A 240 -22.88 19.38 -33.08
N LYS A 241 -23.45 20.50 -33.52
CA LYS A 241 -22.97 21.31 -34.65
C LYS A 241 -21.55 21.87 -34.49
N LEU A 242 -21.07 22.02 -33.25
CA LEU A 242 -19.72 22.51 -32.96
C LEU A 242 -18.72 21.34 -32.94
N LEU A 243 -17.87 21.24 -33.97
CA LEU A 243 -16.86 20.17 -34.11
C LEU A 243 -16.01 19.95 -32.85
N ARG A 244 -15.63 21.02 -32.13
CA ARG A 244 -14.86 20.91 -30.86
C ARG A 244 -15.59 20.14 -29.75
N LEU A 245 -16.92 20.21 -29.75
CA LEU A 245 -17.78 19.52 -28.78
C LEU A 245 -18.10 18.10 -29.27
N ALA A 246 -18.35 17.91 -30.57
CA ALA A 246 -18.54 16.58 -31.16
C ALA A 246 -17.33 15.66 -30.87
N VAL A 247 -16.10 16.15 -31.08
CA VAL A 247 -14.88 15.40 -30.75
C VAL A 247 -14.79 15.03 -29.26
N VAL A 248 -15.25 15.91 -28.35
CA VAL A 248 -15.26 15.61 -26.91
C VAL A 248 -16.36 14.62 -26.52
N ARG A 249 -17.55 14.75 -27.10
CA ARG A 249 -18.65 13.78 -26.98
C ARG A 249 -18.15 12.40 -27.40
N ASP A 250 -17.59 12.28 -28.60
CA ASP A 250 -17.14 11.01 -29.19
C ASP A 250 -16.09 10.33 -28.32
N ILE A 251 -15.03 11.04 -27.91
CA ILE A 251 -13.97 10.50 -27.05
C ILE A 251 -14.51 10.09 -25.67
N PHE A 252 -15.50 10.82 -25.13
CA PHE A 252 -16.12 10.51 -23.86
C PHE A 252 -17.03 9.28 -23.94
N VAL A 253 -17.88 9.20 -24.98
CA VAL A 253 -18.75 8.03 -25.26
C VAL A 253 -17.89 6.78 -25.51
N PHE A 254 -16.82 6.89 -26.28
CA PHE A 254 -15.82 5.82 -26.42
C PHE A 254 -15.30 5.32 -25.07
N CYS A 255 -15.03 6.23 -24.12
CA CYS A 255 -14.59 5.86 -22.77
C CYS A 255 -15.74 5.34 -21.87
N CYS A 256 -17.00 5.68 -22.15
CA CYS A 256 -18.17 5.04 -21.52
C CYS A 256 -18.28 3.57 -21.91
N TYR A 257 -17.85 3.17 -23.11
CA TYR A 257 -17.88 1.79 -23.59
C TYR A 257 -16.57 1.01 -23.40
N THR A 258 -15.45 1.67 -23.07
CA THR A 258 -14.14 1.02 -22.91
C THR A 258 -13.51 1.16 -21.52
N GLY A 259 -14.03 2.05 -20.67
CA GLY A 259 -13.53 2.25 -19.30
C GLY A 259 -12.12 2.85 -19.18
N LEU A 260 -11.49 3.25 -20.29
CA LEU A 260 -10.15 3.83 -20.29
C LEU A 260 -10.10 5.15 -19.50
N ALA A 261 -8.96 5.43 -18.85
CA ALA A 261 -8.74 6.74 -18.25
C ALA A 261 -8.25 7.75 -19.31
N PHE A 262 -8.42 9.04 -19.02
CA PHE A 262 -8.05 10.14 -19.91
C PHE A 262 -6.64 9.99 -20.54
N VAL A 263 -5.63 9.67 -19.73
CA VAL A 263 -4.25 9.54 -20.20
C VAL A 263 -4.05 8.29 -21.06
N ASP A 264 -4.83 7.23 -20.83
CA ASP A 264 -4.73 5.99 -21.59
C ASP A 264 -5.34 6.19 -22.99
N VAL A 265 -6.55 6.77 -23.10
CA VAL A 265 -7.19 7.06 -24.41
C VAL A 265 -6.44 8.12 -25.23
N MET A 266 -5.84 9.13 -24.60
CA MET A 266 -5.02 10.14 -25.32
C MET A 266 -3.69 9.60 -25.87
N ASN A 267 -3.27 8.40 -25.45
CA ASN A 267 -2.10 7.70 -25.97
C ASN A 267 -2.49 6.42 -26.74
N LEU A 268 -3.78 6.18 -26.98
CA LEU A 268 -4.26 5.00 -27.68
C LEU A 268 -3.92 5.10 -29.17
N ALA A 269 -2.85 4.43 -29.58
CA ALA A 269 -2.46 4.24 -30.99
C ALA A 269 -3.20 3.07 -31.65
N PRO A 270 -3.39 3.06 -32.99
CA PRO A 270 -4.05 1.97 -33.71
C PRO A 270 -3.45 0.58 -33.45
N GLY A 271 -2.13 0.47 -33.23
CA GLY A 271 -1.46 -0.80 -32.91
C GLY A 271 -1.83 -1.43 -31.56
N HIS A 272 -2.61 -0.75 -30.71
CA HIS A 272 -3.21 -1.34 -29.51
C HIS A 272 -4.53 -2.07 -29.81
N VAL A 273 -5.13 -1.88 -30.99
CA VAL A 273 -6.33 -2.59 -31.42
C VAL A 273 -5.88 -3.88 -32.12
N VAL A 274 -6.15 -5.01 -31.47
CA VAL A 274 -5.68 -6.33 -31.88
C VAL A 274 -6.86 -7.29 -32.01
N LYS A 275 -6.72 -8.36 -32.79
CA LYS A 275 -7.71 -9.45 -32.78
C LYS A 275 -7.55 -10.30 -31.53
N GLY A 276 -8.66 -10.59 -30.85
CA GLY A 276 -8.75 -11.50 -29.72
C GLY A 276 -8.77 -12.97 -30.15
N GLN A 277 -8.81 -13.86 -29.16
CA GLN A 277 -8.92 -15.31 -29.38
C GLN A 277 -10.31 -15.76 -29.82
N ASP A 278 -11.31 -14.90 -29.63
CA ASP A 278 -12.68 -14.98 -30.17
C ASP A 278 -12.78 -14.51 -31.63
N GLY A 279 -11.71 -13.90 -32.17
CA GLY A 279 -11.69 -13.32 -33.52
C GLY A 279 -12.14 -11.84 -33.58
N GLU A 280 -12.73 -11.34 -32.50
CA GLU A 280 -13.20 -9.96 -32.35
C GLU A 280 -12.07 -8.97 -32.13
N LEU A 281 -12.36 -7.67 -32.19
CA LEU A 281 -11.36 -6.63 -31.93
C LEU A 281 -11.31 -6.24 -30.45
N TRP A 282 -10.11 -6.14 -29.91
CA TRP A 282 -9.83 -5.81 -28.51
C TRP A 282 -8.83 -4.67 -28.41
N ILE A 283 -9.00 -3.78 -27.44
CA ILE A 283 -7.93 -2.90 -26.98
C ILE A 283 -7.03 -3.72 -26.07
N ASN A 284 -5.74 -3.85 -26.42
CA ASN A 284 -4.69 -4.25 -25.49
C ASN A 284 -3.75 -3.06 -25.21
N THR A 285 -3.74 -2.56 -23.98
CA THR A 285 -2.86 -1.45 -23.57
C THR A 285 -2.38 -1.62 -22.13
N SER A 286 -1.33 -0.89 -21.73
CA SER A 286 -0.85 -0.88 -20.34
C SER A 286 -1.22 0.44 -19.67
N ARG A 287 -2.02 0.37 -18.61
CA ARG A 287 -2.53 1.54 -17.89
C ARG A 287 -1.41 2.39 -17.32
N GLN A 288 -1.26 3.63 -17.79
CA GLN A 288 -0.13 4.52 -17.49
C GLN A 288 0.16 4.69 -15.99
N LYS A 289 -0.89 4.74 -15.15
CA LYS A 289 -0.74 4.93 -13.70
C LYS A 289 -0.20 3.72 -12.95
N THR A 290 -0.50 2.50 -13.41
CA THR A 290 -0.25 1.25 -12.65
C THR A 290 0.59 0.22 -13.39
N ARG A 291 0.87 0.44 -14.69
CA ARG A 291 1.57 -0.50 -15.58
C ARG A 291 0.93 -1.90 -15.65
N ILE A 292 -0.36 -1.97 -15.35
CA ILE A 292 -1.16 -3.20 -15.49
C ILE A 292 -1.66 -3.26 -16.92
N GLU A 293 -1.51 -4.43 -17.55
CA GLU A 293 -2.09 -4.75 -18.85
C GLU A 293 -3.63 -4.76 -18.73
N VAL A 294 -4.30 -4.09 -19.66
CA VAL A 294 -5.74 -3.92 -19.73
C VAL A 294 -6.19 -4.37 -21.10
N LYS A 295 -7.02 -5.43 -21.12
CA LYS A 295 -7.61 -6.01 -22.33
C LYS A 295 -9.12 -5.77 -22.29
N VAL A 296 -9.65 -5.04 -23.28
CA VAL A 296 -11.07 -4.68 -23.35
C VAL A 296 -11.61 -5.08 -24.72
N PRO A 297 -12.60 -6.01 -24.80
CA PRO A 297 -13.32 -6.27 -26.04
C PRO A 297 -14.01 -4.99 -26.54
N LEU A 298 -13.97 -4.74 -27.84
CA LEU A 298 -14.62 -3.58 -28.44
C LEU A 298 -16.05 -3.91 -28.87
N LEU A 299 -17.01 -3.16 -28.34
CA LEU A 299 -18.40 -3.17 -28.80
C LEU A 299 -18.55 -2.35 -30.09
N GLU A 300 -19.72 -2.43 -30.73
CA GLU A 300 -20.01 -1.72 -31.98
C GLU A 300 -19.82 -0.20 -31.89
N GLN A 301 -20.25 0.43 -30.79
CA GLN A 301 -20.14 1.88 -30.59
C GLN A 301 -18.68 2.38 -30.61
N PRO A 302 -17.74 1.83 -29.79
CA PRO A 302 -16.34 2.25 -29.88
C PRO A 302 -15.66 1.83 -31.20
N LEU A 303 -16.11 0.78 -31.89
CA LEU A 303 -15.61 0.44 -33.23
C LEU A 303 -15.98 1.48 -34.29
N ALA A 304 -17.24 1.90 -34.33
CA ALA A 304 -17.71 2.95 -35.22
C ALA A 304 -16.92 4.25 -35.02
N LEU A 305 -16.62 4.60 -33.77
CA LEU A 305 -15.79 5.75 -33.43
C LEU A 305 -14.31 5.58 -33.81
N ILE A 306 -13.75 4.38 -33.77
CA ILE A 306 -12.38 4.14 -34.27
C ILE A 306 -12.32 4.38 -35.79
N GLU A 307 -13.28 3.84 -36.55
CA GLU A 307 -13.30 4.00 -38.01
C GLU A 307 -13.61 5.45 -38.42
N GLN A 308 -14.52 6.14 -37.74
CA GLN A 308 -14.83 7.57 -37.98
C GLN A 308 -13.59 8.48 -37.85
N TYR A 309 -12.63 8.14 -36.97
CA TYR A 309 -11.45 8.96 -36.70
C TYR A 309 -10.16 8.48 -37.39
N LYS A 310 -10.20 7.36 -38.11
CA LYS A 310 -9.07 6.73 -38.81
C LYS A 310 -8.28 7.69 -39.71
N ASP A 311 -8.98 8.47 -40.53
CA ASP A 311 -8.38 9.44 -41.45
C ASP A 311 -8.25 10.85 -40.85
N ASN A 312 -8.42 11.01 -39.53
CA ASN A 312 -8.35 12.31 -38.88
C ASN A 312 -6.90 12.82 -38.82
N ILE A 313 -6.59 13.84 -39.62
CA ILE A 313 -5.26 14.47 -39.73
C ILE A 313 -4.63 14.80 -38.36
N LYS A 314 -5.42 15.24 -37.37
CA LYS A 314 -4.89 15.57 -36.03
C LYS A 314 -4.53 14.34 -35.20
N ALA A 315 -5.25 13.23 -35.39
CA ALA A 315 -4.96 11.95 -34.74
C ALA A 315 -3.75 11.29 -35.41
N LEU A 316 -3.76 11.20 -36.75
CA LEU A 316 -2.65 10.69 -37.58
C LEU A 316 -1.33 11.40 -37.31
N SER A 317 -1.31 12.74 -37.23
CA SER A 317 -0.10 13.52 -36.91
C SER A 317 0.48 13.28 -35.51
N LYS A 318 -0.21 12.51 -34.66
CA LYS A 318 0.24 12.08 -33.32
C LYS A 318 0.38 10.56 -33.19
N GLY A 319 0.05 9.79 -34.23
CA GLY A 319 0.02 8.32 -34.18
C GLY A 319 -1.05 7.77 -33.23
N THR A 320 -2.08 8.56 -32.90
CA THR A 320 -3.18 8.18 -32.01
C THR A 320 -4.47 7.95 -32.78
N ILE A 321 -5.42 7.22 -32.20
CA ILE A 321 -6.77 7.02 -32.76
C ILE A 321 -7.57 8.32 -32.69
N PHE A 322 -7.47 9.06 -31.58
CA PHE A 322 -8.21 10.31 -31.37
C PHE A 322 -7.29 11.54 -31.37
N PRO A 323 -7.79 12.73 -31.74
CA PRO A 323 -7.07 13.99 -31.60
C PRO A 323 -6.71 14.29 -30.15
N GLN A 324 -5.44 14.61 -29.87
CA GLN A 324 -5.01 14.95 -28.51
C GLN A 324 -5.61 16.27 -28.01
N LEU A 325 -6.17 16.23 -26.80
CA LEU A 325 -6.70 17.36 -26.06
C LEU A 325 -6.02 17.47 -24.69
N THR A 326 -6.10 18.64 -24.05
CA THR A 326 -5.69 18.75 -22.64
C THR A 326 -6.85 18.35 -21.72
N ASN A 327 -6.56 17.70 -20.59
CA ASN A 327 -7.58 17.31 -19.63
C ASN A 327 -8.44 18.52 -19.15
N GLN A 328 -7.84 19.71 -19.06
CA GLN A 328 -8.58 20.94 -18.71
C GLN A 328 -9.62 21.31 -19.79
N LYS A 329 -9.24 21.35 -21.08
CA LYS A 329 -10.17 21.64 -22.17
C LYS A 329 -11.26 20.58 -22.28
N MET A 330 -10.89 19.30 -22.16
CA MET A 330 -11.80 18.16 -22.13
C MET A 330 -12.90 18.34 -21.06
N ASN A 331 -12.53 18.57 -19.78
CA ASN A 331 -13.51 18.79 -18.71
C ASN A 331 -14.28 20.12 -18.82
N SER A 332 -13.78 21.11 -19.57
CA SER A 332 -14.52 22.35 -19.84
C SER A 332 -15.63 22.10 -20.85
N TYR A 333 -15.33 21.40 -21.94
CA TYR A 333 -16.29 21.09 -23.01
C TYR A 333 -17.30 20.01 -22.59
N LEU A 334 -16.95 19.11 -21.66
CA LEU A 334 -17.91 18.17 -21.08
C LEU A 334 -19.03 18.83 -20.27
N LYS A 335 -18.76 19.97 -19.62
CA LYS A 335 -19.80 20.75 -18.92
C LYS A 335 -20.76 21.40 -19.91
N GLU A 336 -20.20 22.05 -20.94
CA GLU A 336 -20.98 22.63 -22.04
C GLU A 336 -21.85 21.57 -22.75
N LEU A 337 -21.34 20.35 -22.93
CA LEU A 337 -22.12 19.21 -23.43
C LEU A 337 -23.22 18.76 -22.44
N ALA A 338 -22.94 18.74 -21.13
CA ALA A 338 -23.94 18.41 -20.12
C ALA A 338 -25.13 19.36 -20.18
N ASP A 339 -24.86 20.67 -20.21
CA ASP A 339 -25.86 21.73 -20.33
C ASP A 339 -26.69 21.56 -21.62
N ILE A 340 -26.04 21.33 -22.77
CA ILE A 340 -26.68 21.11 -24.07
C ILE A 340 -27.56 19.84 -24.08
N CYS A 341 -27.19 18.81 -23.32
CA CYS A 341 -27.93 17.54 -23.23
C CYS A 341 -28.98 17.52 -22.11
N GLY A 342 -29.08 18.57 -21.28
CA GLY A 342 -29.97 18.60 -20.11
C GLY A 342 -29.52 17.71 -18.95
N ILE A 343 -28.25 17.30 -18.93
CA ILE A 343 -27.68 16.43 -17.89
C ILE A 343 -27.27 17.30 -16.70
N THR A 344 -27.95 17.15 -15.57
CA THR A 344 -27.72 17.95 -14.34
C THR A 344 -26.47 17.56 -13.56
N LYS A 345 -25.86 16.42 -13.88
CA LYS A 345 -24.64 15.87 -13.25
C LYS A 345 -23.39 16.62 -13.72
N VAL A 346 -22.38 16.74 -12.87
CA VAL A 346 -21.15 17.48 -13.18
C VAL A 346 -20.20 16.59 -13.98
N LEU A 347 -20.37 16.60 -15.31
CA LEU A 347 -19.55 15.77 -16.20
C LEU A 347 -18.06 16.16 -16.10
N THR A 348 -17.30 15.19 -15.61
CA THR A 348 -15.84 15.16 -15.70
C THR A 348 -15.42 13.90 -16.42
N PHE A 349 -14.23 13.87 -17.02
CA PHE A 349 -13.80 12.73 -17.83
C PHE A 349 -13.78 11.39 -17.06
N HIS A 350 -13.65 11.42 -15.73
CA HIS A 350 -13.70 10.19 -14.93
C HIS A 350 -15.11 9.59 -14.82
N VAL A 351 -16.17 10.37 -15.07
CA VAL A 351 -17.56 9.90 -15.12
C VAL A 351 -17.72 8.84 -16.19
N ALA A 352 -17.09 8.96 -17.37
CA ALA A 352 -17.15 7.94 -18.43
C ALA A 352 -16.72 6.55 -17.92
N ARG A 353 -15.65 6.49 -17.13
CA ARG A 353 -15.16 5.24 -16.54
C ARG A 353 -16.05 4.71 -15.41
N HIS A 354 -16.78 5.58 -14.72
CA HIS A 354 -17.84 5.16 -13.79
C HIS A 354 -19.04 4.61 -14.57
N THR A 355 -19.50 5.28 -15.63
CA THR A 355 -20.56 4.82 -16.56
C THR A 355 -20.24 3.45 -17.17
N PHE A 356 -18.98 3.21 -17.59
CA PHE A 356 -18.56 1.90 -18.07
C PHE A 356 -18.75 0.83 -17.00
N ALA A 357 -18.26 1.09 -15.79
CA ALA A 357 -18.30 0.15 -14.69
C ALA A 357 -19.73 -0.13 -14.19
N THR A 358 -20.61 0.87 -14.17
CA THR A 358 -21.99 0.71 -13.68
C THR A 358 -22.95 0.35 -14.80
N THR A 359 -23.21 1.29 -15.69
CA THR A 359 -24.29 1.26 -16.67
C THR A 359 -24.02 0.33 -17.84
N VAL A 360 -22.78 0.29 -18.35
CA VAL A 360 -22.44 -0.58 -19.49
C VAL A 360 -22.18 -2.01 -19.05
N THR A 361 -21.54 -2.24 -17.89
CA THR A 361 -21.10 -3.59 -17.48
C THR A 361 -21.89 -4.18 -16.31
N LEU A 362 -21.81 -3.63 -15.09
CA LEU A 362 -22.46 -4.26 -13.91
C LEU A 362 -23.97 -4.46 -14.09
N VAL A 363 -24.68 -3.45 -14.60
CA VAL A 363 -26.13 -3.53 -14.89
C VAL A 363 -26.42 -4.61 -15.94
N ASN A 364 -25.62 -4.70 -17.01
CA ASN A 364 -25.78 -5.71 -18.07
C ASN A 364 -25.09 -7.05 -17.73
N GLY A 365 -25.33 -7.58 -16.53
CA GLY A 365 -24.91 -8.95 -16.18
C GLY A 365 -23.44 -9.14 -15.78
N VAL A 366 -22.49 -8.30 -16.22
CA VAL A 366 -21.04 -8.57 -16.06
C VAL A 366 -20.61 -8.69 -14.58
N PRO A 367 -19.84 -9.73 -14.18
CA PRO A 367 -19.32 -9.89 -12.82
C PRO A 367 -18.32 -8.81 -12.39
N MET A 368 -18.30 -8.49 -11.10
CA MET A 368 -17.45 -7.45 -10.50
C MET A 368 -15.96 -7.71 -10.72
N GLU A 369 -15.56 -8.98 -10.71
CA GLU A 369 -14.20 -9.47 -10.93
C GLU A 369 -13.73 -9.16 -12.35
N THR A 370 -14.60 -9.40 -13.33
CA THR A 370 -14.39 -9.07 -14.75
C THR A 370 -14.30 -7.56 -14.92
N VAL A 371 -15.24 -6.79 -14.36
CA VAL A 371 -15.19 -5.31 -14.40
C VAL A 371 -13.89 -4.77 -13.77
N SER A 372 -13.44 -5.35 -12.65
CA SER A 372 -12.17 -5.00 -12.00
C SER A 372 -10.95 -5.20 -12.91
N LYS A 373 -10.92 -6.32 -13.66
CA LYS A 373 -9.89 -6.63 -14.66
C LYS A 373 -9.96 -5.67 -15.87
N LEU A 374 -11.15 -5.46 -16.46
CA LEU A 374 -11.37 -4.53 -17.57
C LEU A 374 -10.97 -3.09 -17.23
N LEU A 375 -11.10 -2.70 -15.96
CA LEU A 375 -10.66 -1.40 -15.47
C LEU A 375 -9.15 -1.35 -15.18
N GLY A 376 -8.43 -2.47 -15.03
CA GLY A 376 -7.03 -2.49 -14.60
C GLY A 376 -6.86 -2.04 -13.14
N HIS A 377 -7.74 -2.51 -12.26
CA HIS A 377 -7.69 -2.24 -10.82
C HIS A 377 -6.73 -3.20 -10.09
N THR A 378 -5.84 -2.66 -9.25
CA THR A 378 -4.93 -3.47 -8.40
C THR A 378 -5.66 -4.20 -7.27
N THR A 379 -6.81 -3.68 -6.82
CA THR A 379 -7.54 -4.21 -5.66
C THR A 379 -9.06 -4.09 -5.87
N MET A 380 -9.79 -5.16 -5.51
CA MET A 380 -11.26 -5.20 -5.59
C MET A 380 -11.94 -4.07 -4.80
N ARG A 381 -11.30 -3.58 -3.72
CA ARG A 381 -11.77 -2.42 -2.94
C ARG A 381 -12.00 -1.15 -3.76
N SER A 382 -11.28 -0.99 -4.88
CA SER A 382 -11.48 0.15 -5.78
C SER A 382 -12.67 -0.01 -6.73
N THR A 383 -13.19 -1.24 -6.91
CA THR A 383 -14.38 -1.57 -7.71
C THR A 383 -15.62 -1.70 -6.81
N GLN A 384 -15.45 -2.07 -5.53
CA GLN A 384 -16.50 -2.05 -4.49
C GLN A 384 -17.15 -0.67 -4.26
N VAL A 385 -16.59 0.43 -4.78
CA VAL A 385 -17.25 1.75 -4.76
C VAL A 385 -18.58 1.77 -5.52
N TYR A 386 -18.83 0.78 -6.38
CA TYR A 386 -20.08 0.59 -7.12
C TYR A 386 -21.08 -0.36 -6.42
N ALA A 387 -20.86 -0.73 -5.15
CA ALA A 387 -21.68 -1.70 -4.42
C ALA A 387 -23.20 -1.41 -4.45
N LYS A 388 -23.62 -0.14 -4.40
CA LYS A 388 -25.04 0.24 -4.52
C LYS A 388 -25.71 -0.23 -5.83
N VAL A 389 -24.95 -0.33 -6.92
CA VAL A 389 -25.45 -0.85 -8.21
C VAL A 389 -25.60 -2.37 -8.14
N VAL A 390 -24.70 -3.04 -7.41
CA VAL A 390 -24.81 -4.48 -7.10
C VAL A 390 -26.04 -4.76 -6.26
N GLU A 391 -26.35 -3.94 -5.25
CA GLU A 391 -27.54 -4.11 -4.39
C GLU A 391 -28.85 -4.11 -5.20
N LYS A 392 -29.01 -3.20 -6.17
CA LYS A 392 -30.19 -3.21 -7.06
C LYS A 392 -30.25 -4.51 -7.87
N LYS A 393 -29.12 -4.90 -8.47
CA LYS A 393 -29.02 -6.11 -9.29
C LYS A 393 -29.24 -7.41 -8.49
N VAL A 394 -28.82 -7.47 -7.22
CA VAL A 394 -29.11 -8.61 -6.33
C VAL A 394 -30.63 -8.83 -6.20
N SER A 395 -31.45 -7.77 -6.20
CA SER A 395 -32.91 -7.92 -6.21
C SER A 395 -33.44 -8.52 -7.52
N GLU A 396 -32.86 -8.12 -8.66
CA GLU A 396 -33.21 -8.62 -10.00
C GLU A 396 -32.76 -10.09 -10.16
N ASP A 397 -31.52 -10.42 -9.80
CA ASP A 397 -30.94 -11.78 -9.80
C ASP A 397 -31.72 -12.72 -8.85
N MET A 398 -32.08 -12.26 -7.65
CA MET A 398 -32.90 -13.05 -6.71
C MET A 398 -34.34 -13.26 -7.20
N SER A 399 -34.90 -12.31 -7.97
CA SER A 399 -36.20 -12.47 -8.61
C SER A 399 -36.16 -13.52 -9.72
N GLY A 400 -35.12 -13.50 -10.56
CA GLY A 400 -34.87 -14.53 -11.58
C GLY A 400 -34.59 -15.91 -10.96
N LEU A 401 -33.86 -15.97 -9.85
CA LEU A 401 -33.66 -17.21 -9.09
C LEU A 401 -34.98 -17.74 -8.52
N LYS A 402 -35.81 -16.87 -7.91
CA LYS A 402 -37.13 -17.24 -7.40
C LYS A 402 -37.99 -17.83 -8.51
N GLN A 403 -38.08 -17.19 -9.67
CA GLN A 403 -38.83 -17.70 -10.81
C GLN A 403 -38.34 -19.10 -11.24
N ARG A 404 -37.02 -19.30 -11.37
CA ARG A 404 -36.44 -20.61 -11.72
C ARG A 404 -36.74 -21.70 -10.69
N LEU A 405 -36.77 -21.36 -9.39
CA LEU A 405 -37.13 -22.27 -8.31
C LEU A 405 -38.63 -22.58 -8.29
N GLU A 406 -39.49 -21.62 -8.64
CA GLU A 406 -40.93 -21.81 -8.79
C GLU A 406 -41.26 -22.69 -10.01
N THR A 407 -40.61 -22.48 -11.17
CA THR A 407 -40.74 -23.37 -12.34
C THR A 407 -40.32 -24.80 -12.01
N ARG A 408 -39.20 -24.99 -11.29
CA ARG A 408 -38.75 -26.32 -10.83
C ARG A 408 -39.70 -26.97 -9.81
N LYS A 409 -40.37 -26.19 -8.95
CA LYS A 409 -41.39 -26.71 -8.04
C LYS A 409 -42.69 -27.09 -8.76
N ASN A 410 -43.01 -26.43 -9.86
CA ASN A 410 -44.28 -26.61 -10.58
C ASN A 410 -44.22 -27.67 -11.70
N GLY A 411 -43.09 -28.39 -11.84
CA GLY A 411 -43.03 -29.64 -12.62
C GLY A 411 -43.19 -29.50 -14.14
N VAL A 412 -42.86 -28.35 -14.72
CA VAL A 412 -42.84 -28.18 -16.19
C VAL A 412 -41.42 -28.37 -16.72
N ASP A 413 -41.05 -29.63 -16.96
CA ASP A 413 -39.95 -29.98 -17.85
C ASP A 413 -40.44 -29.89 -19.30
N GLU A 414 -40.16 -28.77 -19.97
CA GLU A 414 -40.26 -28.68 -21.43
C GLU A 414 -38.90 -28.24 -22.01
N PRO A 415 -38.26 -29.06 -22.87
CA PRO A 415 -36.91 -28.78 -23.36
C PRO A 415 -36.94 -27.74 -24.48
N THR A 416 -36.68 -26.47 -24.14
CA THR A 416 -36.57 -25.40 -25.13
C THR A 416 -35.34 -25.59 -26.02
N LYS A 417 -35.50 -26.35 -27.11
CA LYS A 417 -34.57 -26.35 -28.24
C LYS A 417 -34.57 -24.97 -28.90
N LEU A 418 -33.45 -24.27 -28.82
CA LEU A 418 -33.10 -23.19 -29.74
C LEU A 418 -32.01 -23.70 -30.68
N VAL A 419 -32.29 -23.77 -31.98
CA VAL A 419 -31.43 -23.34 -33.10
C VAL A 419 -32.06 -23.69 -34.47
N SER A 420 -31.97 -22.71 -35.37
CA SER A 420 -32.10 -22.72 -36.84
C SER A 420 -33.41 -23.17 -37.54
N ILE A 421 -34.00 -22.19 -38.22
CA ILE A 421 -34.82 -22.33 -39.42
C ILE A 421 -33.90 -22.60 -40.62
N VAL A 422 -34.16 -23.65 -41.42
CA VAL A 422 -33.84 -23.71 -42.86
C VAL A 422 -34.99 -24.41 -43.59
N SER A 423 -35.29 -23.97 -44.82
CA SER A 423 -36.52 -24.27 -45.55
C SER A 423 -36.52 -25.59 -46.36
N ALA A 424 -37.69 -26.23 -46.38
CA ALA A 424 -38.31 -26.98 -47.47
C ALA A 424 -37.47 -27.46 -48.68
N ALA A 425 -37.38 -28.79 -48.83
CA ALA A 425 -37.64 -29.52 -50.08
C ALA A 425 -37.98 -30.99 -49.75
N GLY A 426 -38.93 -31.61 -50.46
CA GLY A 426 -39.39 -32.98 -50.19
C GLY A 426 -38.52 -34.06 -50.83
N GLY A 427 -38.62 -35.29 -50.34
CA GLY A 427 -37.92 -36.45 -50.93
C GLY A 427 -38.07 -37.74 -50.10
N THR A 428 -39.03 -38.58 -50.49
CA THR A 428 -39.24 -39.93 -49.92
C THR A 428 -38.22 -40.93 -50.47
N VAL A 429 -37.44 -41.63 -49.64
CA VAL A 429 -36.96 -43.02 -49.87
C VAL A 429 -36.73 -43.70 -48.49
N ALA A 430 -36.97 -45.01 -48.43
CA ALA A 430 -36.92 -45.86 -47.23
C ALA A 430 -35.51 -46.39 -46.87
N GLY A 431 -35.34 -46.93 -45.66
CA GLY A 431 -34.25 -47.88 -45.37
C GLY A 431 -33.83 -48.03 -43.90
N GLN A 432 -34.18 -49.19 -43.30
CA GLN A 432 -33.50 -49.91 -42.21
C GLN A 432 -33.48 -49.35 -40.76
N ASP A 433 -34.33 -49.98 -39.95
CA ASP A 433 -34.12 -50.50 -38.60
C ASP A 433 -32.79 -50.23 -37.85
N VAL A 434 -32.91 -49.73 -36.61
CA VAL A 434 -32.81 -50.56 -35.39
C VAL A 434 -33.82 -50.04 -34.33
N ARG A 435 -34.44 -50.95 -33.57
CA ARG A 435 -35.48 -50.67 -32.55
C ARG A 435 -34.93 -50.45 -31.12
N PRO A 436 -35.72 -49.85 -30.20
CA PRO A 436 -35.26 -49.36 -28.90
C PRO A 436 -35.49 -50.33 -27.73
N LEU A 437 -34.97 -50.01 -26.54
CA LEU A 437 -35.45 -50.57 -25.26
C LEU A 437 -35.33 -49.56 -24.11
N LEU A 438 -36.42 -49.42 -23.33
CA LEU A 438 -36.51 -48.68 -22.06
C LEU A 438 -36.47 -49.64 -20.87
N SER A 439 -35.90 -49.19 -19.74
CA SER A 439 -36.37 -49.44 -18.36
C SER A 439 -35.53 -48.55 -17.41
N VAL A 440 -36.02 -47.59 -16.61
CA VAL A 440 -37.19 -47.45 -15.71
C VAL A 440 -36.97 -48.00 -14.29
N ASN A 441 -36.93 -47.06 -13.33
CA ASN A 441 -37.19 -47.11 -11.87
C ASN A 441 -36.31 -47.91 -10.89
N SER A 442 -35.78 -47.17 -9.89
CA SER A 442 -36.28 -47.28 -8.49
C SER A 442 -35.95 -46.03 -7.66
N GLU A 443 -36.95 -45.47 -6.97
CA GLU A 443 -36.79 -44.45 -5.91
C GLU A 443 -36.08 -45.07 -4.67
N ILE A 444 -35.57 -44.31 -3.69
CA ILE A 444 -36.34 -43.86 -2.51
C ILE A 444 -35.51 -42.92 -1.61
N VAL A 445 -36.15 -41.84 -1.15
CA VAL A 445 -35.85 -40.97 0.02
C VAL A 445 -34.51 -40.20 0.04
N GLY A 446 -34.60 -38.90 0.32
CA GLY A 446 -33.44 -38.00 0.41
C GLY A 446 -33.26 -37.38 1.80
N TYR A 447 -32.35 -36.41 1.90
CA TYR A 447 -32.42 -35.33 2.90
C TYR A 447 -31.87 -34.03 2.32
N ASP A 448 -32.41 -32.92 2.78
CA ASP A 448 -32.12 -31.55 2.35
C ASP A 448 -30.79 -31.04 2.94
N THR A 449 -29.97 -30.33 2.16
CA THR A 449 -29.21 -29.16 2.66
C THR A 449 -28.60 -28.32 1.54
N HIS A 450 -28.53 -27.01 1.79
CA HIS A 450 -28.15 -25.97 0.84
C HIS A 450 -26.63 -25.81 0.57
N ARG A 451 -26.37 -25.22 -0.61
CA ARG A 451 -25.34 -24.20 -0.97
C ARG A 451 -23.98 -24.59 -1.60
N ASN A 452 -23.80 -23.98 -2.77
CA ASN A 452 -22.63 -23.20 -3.25
C ASN A 452 -21.50 -23.87 -4.04
N THR A 453 -20.81 -22.97 -4.78
CA THR A 453 -19.57 -23.11 -5.59
C THR A 453 -19.70 -24.04 -6.80
N ALA A 454 -19.74 -23.49 -8.02
CA ALA A 454 -18.60 -23.12 -8.90
C ALA A 454 -18.51 -24.19 -10.01
N ASP A 455 -17.94 -24.03 -11.20
CA ASP A 455 -16.87 -23.15 -11.72
C ASP A 455 -17.27 -22.59 -13.11
N THR A 456 -16.67 -21.55 -13.71
CA THR A 456 -15.25 -21.30 -14.06
C THR A 456 -14.58 -22.34 -14.95
N ASP A 457 -14.87 -22.28 -16.25
CA ASP A 457 -14.07 -22.92 -17.31
C ASP A 457 -14.14 -22.05 -18.58
N ALA A 458 -13.14 -22.00 -19.48
CA ALA A 458 -11.74 -22.41 -19.36
C ALA A 458 -10.93 -21.65 -20.43
N PHE A 459 -9.61 -21.56 -20.25
CA PHE A 459 -8.74 -21.63 -21.42
C PHE A 459 -8.14 -23.03 -21.47
N SER A 460 -8.56 -23.79 -22.47
CA SER A 460 -8.04 -25.10 -22.86
C SER A 460 -6.59 -24.98 -23.39
N GLY A 461 -5.79 -26.05 -23.45
CA GLY A 461 -6.01 -27.41 -22.95
C GLY A 461 -4.89 -28.37 -23.40
N LEU A 462 -4.89 -29.56 -22.78
CA LEU A 462 -4.14 -30.80 -23.07
C LEU A 462 -2.72 -30.91 -22.46
N ALA A 463 -2.35 -31.97 -21.73
CA ALA A 463 -3.11 -33.17 -21.32
C ALA A 463 -2.62 -33.75 -19.96
N ALA A 464 -3.58 -34.31 -19.21
CA ALA A 464 -3.59 -35.60 -18.47
C ALA A 464 -2.26 -36.24 -17.99
N ILE A 465 -2.13 -36.91 -16.83
CA ILE A 465 -2.96 -37.30 -15.64
C ILE A 465 -1.90 -37.67 -14.56
N ASP A 466 -2.04 -37.51 -13.23
CA ASP A 466 -3.17 -37.12 -12.36
C ASP A 466 -2.69 -36.19 -11.21
N ARG A 467 -3.61 -35.53 -10.49
CA ARG A 467 -3.39 -34.82 -9.21
C ARG A 467 -4.69 -34.73 -8.39
N SER A 468 -4.89 -35.64 -7.44
CA SER A 468 -5.98 -35.52 -6.45
C SER A 468 -5.70 -34.43 -5.41
N GLU A 469 -6.41 -33.30 -5.55
CA GLU A 469 -6.80 -32.33 -4.53
C GLU A 469 -5.76 -31.92 -3.46
N TYR A 470 -5.01 -30.85 -3.75
CA TYR A 470 -4.36 -30.01 -2.73
C TYR A 470 -4.68 -28.53 -3.00
N THR A 471 -5.36 -27.86 -2.06
CA THR A 471 -5.58 -26.41 -2.10
C THR A 471 -4.61 -25.69 -1.18
N VAL A 472 -3.59 -25.04 -1.76
CA VAL A 472 -2.70 -24.11 -1.05
C VAL A 472 -3.27 -22.71 -1.18
N ASN A 473 -3.70 -22.10 -0.07
CA ASN A 473 -4.18 -20.72 -0.05
C ASN A 473 -3.00 -19.74 0.07
N ASP A 474 -2.46 -19.29 -1.05
CA ASP A 474 -1.52 -18.16 -1.07
C ASP A 474 -2.25 -16.86 -0.68
N ARG A 475 -1.90 -16.27 0.47
CA ARG A 475 -2.31 -14.91 0.83
C ARG A 475 -1.11 -13.98 0.94
N ASP A 476 -1.36 -12.77 0.43
CA ASP A 476 -0.59 -11.52 0.50
C ASP A 476 0.62 -11.30 -0.42
N VAL A 477 0.54 -10.18 -1.15
CA VAL A 477 1.62 -9.64 -2.00
C VAL A 477 2.26 -8.44 -1.29
N PHE A 478 3.41 -8.66 -0.65
CA PHE A 478 4.27 -7.58 -0.17
C PHE A 478 5.16 -7.05 -1.31
N SER A 479 5.45 -5.73 -1.28
CA SER A 479 6.30 -5.06 -2.27
C SER A 479 7.57 -4.48 -1.63
N GLY A 480 8.71 -5.11 -1.88
CA GLY A 480 10.03 -4.64 -1.48
C GLY A 480 11.14 -5.69 -1.63
N HIS A 481 12.30 -5.27 -2.15
CA HIS A 481 13.57 -6.02 -2.30
C HIS A 481 13.55 -7.41 -2.98
N ASP A 482 14.13 -7.48 -4.18
CA ASP A 482 14.26 -8.71 -4.99
C ASP A 482 15.10 -9.81 -4.29
N GLY A 483 16.09 -9.43 -3.48
CA GLY A 483 16.87 -10.37 -2.66
C GLY A 483 16.04 -11.04 -1.56
N PHE A 484 15.12 -10.30 -0.92
CA PHE A 484 14.23 -10.84 0.12
C PHE A 484 13.22 -11.83 -0.48
N ARG A 485 12.78 -11.55 -1.71
CA ARG A 485 11.89 -12.42 -2.50
C ARG A 485 12.53 -13.77 -2.83
N LYS A 486 13.80 -13.78 -3.25
CA LYS A 486 14.57 -15.01 -3.50
C LYS A 486 14.83 -15.82 -2.22
N MET A 487 15.11 -15.14 -1.11
CA MET A 487 15.33 -15.79 0.19
C MET A 487 14.06 -16.49 0.72
N ILE A 488 12.90 -15.84 0.61
CA ILE A 488 11.61 -16.45 1.02
C ILE A 488 11.18 -17.57 0.06
N LEU A 489 11.41 -17.43 -1.26
CA LEU A 489 11.13 -18.51 -2.21
C LEU A 489 11.96 -19.77 -1.90
N GLY A 490 13.24 -19.62 -1.50
CA GLY A 490 14.06 -20.74 -1.03
C GLY A 490 13.45 -21.45 0.18
N ALA A 491 13.10 -20.70 1.23
CA ALA A 491 12.47 -21.26 2.43
C ALA A 491 11.11 -21.93 2.17
N PHE A 492 10.32 -21.42 1.21
CA PHE A 492 9.04 -22.03 0.80
C PHE A 492 9.24 -23.35 0.04
N VAL A 493 10.29 -23.46 -0.78
CA VAL A 493 10.63 -24.71 -1.48
C VAL A 493 11.07 -25.77 -0.48
N GLU A 494 12.00 -25.43 0.42
CA GLU A 494 12.40 -26.34 1.51
C GLU A 494 11.20 -26.81 2.33
N THR A 495 10.33 -25.90 2.78
CA THR A 495 9.20 -26.28 3.65
C THR A 495 8.18 -27.20 2.93
N LYS A 496 8.01 -27.08 1.61
CA LYS A 496 7.17 -27.99 0.83
C LYS A 496 7.72 -29.42 0.76
N GLU A 497 9.03 -29.58 0.61
CA GLU A 497 9.66 -30.91 0.59
C GLU A 497 9.55 -31.62 1.94
N TRP A 498 9.56 -30.88 3.05
CA TRP A 498 9.51 -31.42 4.41
C TRP A 498 8.10 -31.86 4.86
N ILE A 499 7.05 -31.24 4.31
CA ILE A 499 5.65 -31.56 4.66
C ILE A 499 5.10 -32.74 3.83
N ALA A 500 5.62 -32.97 2.62
CA ALA A 500 5.16 -34.02 1.70
C ALA A 500 5.23 -35.48 2.23
N PRO A 501 6.16 -35.86 3.13
CA PRO A 501 6.12 -37.17 3.80
C PRO A 501 5.03 -37.25 4.88
N ILE A 502 4.84 -36.17 5.66
CA ILE A 502 3.85 -36.12 6.75
C ILE A 502 2.44 -36.23 6.19
N LEU A 503 2.11 -35.48 5.13
CA LEU A 503 0.81 -35.56 4.47
C LEU A 503 0.54 -36.95 3.85
N ARG A 504 1.58 -37.68 3.41
CA ARG A 504 1.46 -39.05 2.89
C ARG A 504 1.15 -40.09 3.97
N GLU A 505 1.63 -39.89 5.19
CA GLU A 505 1.23 -40.73 6.33
C GLU A 505 -0.17 -40.35 6.85
N CYS A 506 -0.48 -39.05 6.98
CA CYS A 506 -1.80 -38.60 7.41
C CYS A 506 -2.92 -38.95 6.40
N GLY A 507 -2.62 -38.99 5.10
CA GLY A 507 -3.57 -39.38 4.05
C GLY A 507 -4.00 -40.85 4.07
N LYS A 508 -3.41 -41.70 4.92
CA LYS A 508 -3.83 -43.10 5.10
C LYS A 508 -5.10 -43.25 5.95
N PHE A 509 -5.53 -42.19 6.64
CA PHE A 509 -6.73 -42.17 7.46
C PHE A 509 -7.92 -41.64 6.64
N LYS A 510 -8.96 -42.47 6.44
CA LYS A 510 -10.18 -42.07 5.72
C LYS A 510 -10.92 -40.95 6.46
N GLY A 511 -11.36 -39.92 5.71
CA GLY A 511 -12.22 -38.83 6.22
C GLY A 511 -11.50 -37.53 6.61
N LEU A 512 -10.17 -37.44 6.49
CA LEU A 512 -9.42 -36.22 6.82
C LEU A 512 -9.42 -35.18 5.69
N LYS A 513 -9.80 -33.93 6.01
CA LYS A 513 -9.49 -32.74 5.20
C LYS A 513 -8.38 -31.95 5.89
N ILE A 514 -7.16 -32.07 5.38
CA ILE A 514 -6.01 -31.38 5.94
C ILE A 514 -5.91 -29.97 5.33
N SER A 515 -6.09 -28.94 6.15
CA SER A 515 -5.68 -27.57 5.81
C SER A 515 -4.27 -27.28 6.36
N VAL A 516 -3.53 -26.37 5.74
CA VAL A 516 -2.19 -25.97 6.19
C VAL A 516 -2.08 -24.45 6.12
N ASP A 517 -2.47 -23.79 7.19
CA ASP A 517 -2.32 -22.33 7.35
C ASP A 517 -0.94 -21.98 7.89
N TYR A 518 -0.17 -21.20 7.12
CA TYR A 518 1.13 -20.67 7.55
C TYR A 518 0.95 -19.39 8.38
N ILE A 519 1.12 -19.50 9.69
CA ILE A 519 1.10 -18.33 10.59
C ILE A 519 2.52 -17.97 11.04
N THR A 520 3.16 -17.03 10.34
CA THR A 520 4.35 -16.34 10.84
C THR A 520 3.95 -15.32 11.91
N TYR A 521 3.97 -15.72 13.18
CA TYR A 521 3.83 -14.80 14.31
C TYR A 521 5.05 -13.86 14.39
N SER A 522 4.87 -12.57 14.10
CA SER A 522 5.88 -11.52 14.32
C SER A 522 5.56 -10.57 15.48
N GLU A 523 4.56 -10.88 16.29
CA GLU A 523 4.14 -10.06 17.45
C GLU A 523 3.83 -10.97 18.64
N TYR A 524 4.84 -11.31 19.46
CA TYR A 524 4.74 -11.50 20.93
C TYR A 524 6.06 -11.97 21.62
N ILE A 525 7.22 -11.35 21.35
CA ILE A 525 8.40 -11.48 22.24
C ILE A 525 8.98 -10.10 22.55
N GLN A 526 8.32 -9.38 23.46
CA GLN A 526 8.88 -8.20 24.11
C GLN A 526 8.83 -8.29 25.65
N TYR A 527 8.50 -9.46 26.20
CA TYR A 527 8.37 -9.70 27.64
C TYR A 527 8.88 -11.08 28.07
N ARG A 528 10.21 -11.27 28.01
CA ARG A 528 11.04 -12.05 28.95
C ARG A 528 12.50 -12.02 28.50
N LEU A 529 13.40 -12.18 29.46
CA LEU A 529 14.87 -12.16 29.33
C LEU A 529 15.46 -10.77 29.10
N GLY A 530 15.85 -10.11 30.20
CA GLY A 530 16.87 -9.07 30.16
C GLY A 530 18.24 -9.73 29.99
N GLY A 531 19.05 -9.21 29.08
CA GLY A 531 20.35 -9.75 28.68
C GLY A 531 20.96 -8.88 27.57
N GLU A 532 22.27 -8.96 27.39
CA GLU A 532 23.03 -7.95 26.63
C GLU A 532 22.96 -8.09 25.10
N PHE A 533 23.35 -7.00 24.42
CA PHE A 533 23.38 -6.84 22.98
C PHE A 533 24.62 -7.51 22.35
N GLU A 534 24.49 -8.74 21.86
CA GLU A 534 25.32 -9.33 20.78
C GLU A 534 24.61 -10.58 20.18
N ASP A 535 25.06 -11.07 19.03
CA ASP A 535 24.53 -12.22 18.25
C ASP A 535 23.14 -12.11 17.57
N TRP A 536 23.05 -11.27 16.53
CA TRP A 536 21.91 -11.22 15.60
C TRP A 536 21.76 -12.43 14.65
N PHE A 537 22.79 -13.28 14.51
CA PHE A 537 22.75 -14.45 13.62
C PHE A 537 22.17 -15.70 14.29
N ASP A 538 22.33 -15.86 15.60
CA ASP A 538 21.99 -17.09 16.34
C ASP A 538 20.51 -17.17 16.77
N PHE A 539 19.78 -16.06 16.64
CA PHE A 539 18.36 -15.97 17.01
C PHE A 539 17.42 -16.55 15.94
N TYR A 540 17.84 -16.56 14.67
CA TYR A 540 17.01 -17.04 13.55
C TYR A 540 16.77 -18.55 13.57
N ASP A 541 17.64 -19.31 14.25
CA ASP A 541 17.55 -20.77 14.29
C ASP A 541 16.64 -21.31 15.42
N ARG A 542 16.20 -20.45 16.34
CA ARG A 542 15.39 -20.83 17.52
C ARG A 542 13.90 -20.51 17.40
N ALA A 543 13.49 -19.78 16.35
CA ALA A 543 12.12 -19.37 16.10
C ALA A 543 11.46 -20.14 14.94
N ARG A 544 11.51 -21.49 14.97
CA ARG A 544 10.82 -22.35 13.99
C ARG A 544 9.65 -23.13 14.62
N TRP A 545 8.58 -22.42 14.95
CA TRP A 545 7.28 -23.02 15.27
C TRP A 545 6.41 -23.01 14.02
N SER A 546 6.05 -24.19 13.51
CA SER A 546 5.09 -24.35 12.42
C SER A 546 3.81 -24.92 13.02
N VAL A 547 2.79 -24.08 13.20
CA VAL A 547 1.46 -24.52 13.61
C VAL A 547 0.77 -25.12 12.38
N ILE A 548 0.29 -26.36 12.45
CA ILE A 548 -0.46 -27.01 11.36
C ILE A 548 -1.82 -27.44 11.89
N THR A 549 -2.85 -26.67 11.56
CA THR A 549 -4.23 -26.92 11.99
C THR A 549 -4.87 -28.02 11.13
N ILE A 550 -4.93 -29.24 11.68
CA ILE A 550 -5.53 -30.40 11.01
C ILE A 550 -6.97 -30.56 11.49
N ASP A 551 -7.93 -30.16 10.67
CA ASP A 551 -9.35 -30.32 10.98
C ASP A 551 -9.84 -31.76 10.70
N TYR A 552 -10.58 -32.32 11.66
CA TYR A 552 -11.18 -33.65 11.57
C TYR A 552 -12.70 -33.57 11.51
N PHE A 553 -13.31 -34.26 10.53
CA PHE A 553 -14.75 -34.41 10.39
C PHE A 553 -15.09 -35.90 10.37
N GLY A 554 -15.48 -36.44 11.53
CA GLY A 554 -15.93 -37.83 11.67
C GLY A 554 -17.44 -37.95 11.83
N GLU A 555 -18.01 -39.05 11.36
CA GLU A 555 -19.45 -39.37 11.44
C GLU A 555 -19.88 -39.85 12.84
N SER A 556 -19.67 -39.02 13.87
CA SER A 556 -20.38 -39.13 15.15
C SER A 556 -20.27 -37.82 15.94
N HIS A 557 -21.34 -37.44 16.62
CA HIS A 557 -21.38 -36.19 17.39
C HIS A 557 -20.33 -36.17 18.51
N LEU A 558 -19.77 -34.97 18.76
CA LEU A 558 -18.69 -34.60 19.69
C LEU A 558 -17.25 -34.88 19.20
N MET A 559 -16.67 -33.91 18.48
CA MET A 559 -15.43 -33.19 18.86
C MET A 559 -15.07 -32.11 17.81
N PRO A 560 -15.38 -30.82 18.03
CA PRO A 560 -14.85 -29.74 17.20
C PRO A 560 -13.39 -29.44 17.55
N ASN A 561 -12.56 -29.31 16.51
CA ASN A 561 -11.24 -28.67 16.48
C ASN A 561 -10.18 -29.27 17.43
N ALA A 562 -9.44 -30.26 16.95
CA ALA A 562 -8.10 -30.58 17.44
C ALA A 562 -7.06 -29.78 16.65
N THR A 563 -5.99 -29.31 17.29
CA THR A 563 -4.90 -28.61 16.59
C THR A 563 -3.59 -29.34 16.88
N ALA A 564 -2.87 -29.72 15.84
CA ALA A 564 -1.55 -30.32 15.97
C ALA A 564 -0.48 -29.22 15.97
N ILE A 565 0.42 -29.23 16.96
CA ILE A 565 1.54 -28.29 17.01
C ILE A 565 2.83 -29.07 16.73
N LEU A 566 3.42 -28.83 15.56
CA LEU A 566 4.66 -29.48 15.13
C LEU A 566 5.87 -28.68 15.62
N ASN A 567 6.57 -29.24 16.59
CA ASN A 567 7.78 -28.64 17.14
C ASN A 567 9.02 -29.14 16.36
N ASN A 568 9.48 -28.34 15.40
CA ASN A 568 10.62 -28.68 14.54
C ASN A 568 11.98 -28.75 15.27
N SER A 569 12.09 -28.25 16.51
CA SER A 569 13.37 -28.23 17.24
C SER A 569 13.97 -29.61 17.56
N ARG A 570 13.16 -30.68 17.57
CA ARG A 570 13.63 -32.06 17.82
C ARG A 570 14.09 -32.81 16.57
N TYR A 571 13.61 -32.44 15.38
CA TYR A 571 13.94 -33.16 14.14
C TYR A 571 15.44 -33.11 13.83
N LEU A 572 16.06 -31.94 14.06
CA LEU A 572 17.49 -31.66 13.81
C LEU A 572 18.48 -32.49 14.66
N ARG A 573 18.03 -33.29 15.64
CA ARG A 573 18.92 -34.13 16.46
C ARG A 573 18.71 -35.63 16.34
N GLU A 574 17.48 -36.10 16.13
CA GLU A 574 17.14 -37.53 16.32
C GLU A 574 16.41 -38.18 15.12
N GLY A 575 16.10 -37.42 14.06
CA GLY A 575 15.43 -37.96 12.87
C GLY A 575 14.00 -38.49 13.10
N LYS A 576 13.42 -38.21 14.28
CA LYS A 576 12.06 -38.59 14.68
C LYS A 576 11.26 -37.35 15.07
N PHE A 577 10.00 -37.32 14.65
CA PHE A 577 9.04 -36.28 15.05
C PHE A 577 8.35 -36.67 16.36
N LYS A 578 8.06 -35.68 17.21
CA LYS A 578 7.05 -35.78 18.28
C LYS A 578 5.90 -34.86 17.88
N VAL A 579 4.72 -35.43 17.69
CA VAL A 579 3.50 -34.69 17.33
C VAL A 579 2.65 -34.59 18.59
N ASP A 580 2.50 -33.37 19.11
CA ASP A 580 1.71 -33.11 20.30
C ASP A 580 0.34 -32.59 19.88
N PHE A 581 -0.68 -33.42 20.05
CA PHE A 581 -2.07 -33.09 19.77
C PHE A 581 -2.64 -32.33 20.97
N ARG A 582 -3.24 -31.16 20.71
CA ARG A 582 -3.84 -30.34 21.77
C ARG A 582 -5.21 -29.84 21.35
N ARG A 583 -6.13 -29.76 22.32
CA ARG A 583 -7.46 -29.20 22.17
C ARG A 583 -7.58 -27.91 22.97
N ILE A 584 -8.28 -26.92 22.42
CA ILE A 584 -8.68 -25.74 23.20
C ILE A 584 -9.93 -26.11 24.02
N VAL A 585 -9.88 -25.89 25.33
CA VAL A 585 -11.00 -26.04 26.24
C VAL A 585 -11.29 -24.68 26.90
N PHE A 586 -12.55 -24.28 26.94
CA PHE A 586 -12.98 -23.09 27.66
C PHE A 586 -13.40 -23.48 29.07
N ASP A 587 -12.76 -22.89 30.08
CA ASP A 587 -12.97 -23.23 31.49
C ASP A 587 -12.68 -22.01 32.38
N ASN A 588 -13.50 -21.81 33.43
CA ASN A 588 -13.44 -20.66 34.34
C ASN A 588 -13.27 -19.29 33.63
N GLY A 589 -13.96 -19.10 32.50
CA GLY A 589 -13.95 -17.84 31.74
C GLY A 589 -12.73 -17.62 30.84
N MET A 590 -11.81 -18.58 30.72
CA MET A 590 -10.63 -18.48 29.85
C MET A 590 -10.47 -19.71 28.93
N PHE A 591 -9.88 -19.50 27.76
CA PHE A 591 -9.47 -20.58 26.87
C PHE A 591 -8.10 -21.13 27.30
N ARG A 592 -7.99 -22.44 27.51
CA ARG A 592 -6.74 -23.14 27.82
C ARG A 592 -6.49 -24.30 26.87
N TRP A 593 -5.23 -24.53 26.55
CA TRP A 593 -4.80 -25.70 25.77
C TRP A 593 -4.66 -26.92 26.70
N VAL A 594 -5.24 -28.04 26.29
CA VAL A 594 -5.17 -29.33 26.97
C VAL A 594 -4.57 -30.35 26.01
N GLU A 595 -3.64 -31.18 26.49
CA GLU A 595 -2.99 -32.24 25.72
C GLU A 595 -3.94 -33.44 25.55
N ILE A 596 -3.93 -34.07 24.37
CA ILE A 596 -4.80 -35.20 23.99
C ILE A 596 -4.00 -36.51 24.09
#